data_AF-A0A831TC59-F1
#
_entry.id   AF-A0A831TC59-F1
#
_cell.length_a   1.000
_cell.length_b   1.000
_cell.length_c   1.000
_cell.angle_alpha   90.00
_cell.angle_beta   90.00
_cell.angle_gamma   90.00
#
_symmetry.space_group_name_H-M   'P 1'
#
loop_
_entity.id
_entity.type
_entity.pdbx_description
1 polymer ?
#
loop_
_entity_poly.entity_id
_entity_poly.type
_entity_poly.pdbx_seq_one_letter_code
_entity_poly.pdbx_strand_id
1 'polypeptide(L)'
;MGIVSEHLVGLIAKQVEERSLVVWYDPGADYKPLAERLEIPGTTIACYDGSFLKLRREIDSLLDGLEPPKLVVYVPVEQADTYHALVELEAAGVVMQPG
;
A
#
# COMPACT_ATOMS: atom_id res chain seq x y z
N MET A 1 -4.24 9.54 18.33
CA MET A 1 -4.43 8.32 17.52
C MET A 1 -4.12 7.14 18.43
N GLY A 2 -4.64 5.93 18.17
CA GLY A 2 -4.32 4.77 19.01
C GLY A 2 -2.84 4.38 18.87
N ILE A 3 -2.23 3.83 19.93
CA ILE A 3 -0.82 3.38 19.94
C ILE A 3 -0.52 2.42 18.78
N VAL A 4 -1.50 1.59 18.41
CA VAL A 4 -1.39 0.63 17.30
C VAL A 4 -1.26 1.35 15.95
N SER A 5 -2.04 2.39 15.70
CA SER A 5 -1.99 3.17 14.46
C SER A 5 -0.65 3.88 14.30
N GLU A 6 -0.11 4.47 15.37
CA GLU A 6 1.20 5.15 15.33
C GLU A 6 2.34 4.17 15.05
N HIS A 7 2.31 3.00 15.68
CA HIS A 7 3.29 1.95 15.41
C HIS A 7 3.20 1.45 13.96
N LEU A 8 1.98 1.24 13.45
CA LEU A 8 1.76 0.80 12.07
C LEU A 8 2.31 1.80 11.05
N VAL A 9 2.07 3.10 11.25
CA VAL A 9 2.63 4.16 10.40
C VAL A 9 4.16 4.09 10.39
N GLY A 10 4.78 3.93 11.56
CA GLY A 10 6.24 3.78 11.66
C GLY A 10 6.77 2.54 10.93
N LEU A 11 6.04 1.43 11.00
CA LEU A 11 6.38 0.20 10.28
C LEU A 11 6.27 0.39 8.77
N ILE A 12 5.17 0.98 8.28
CA ILE A 12 4.97 1.24 6.85
C ILE A 12 6.07 2.16 6.32
N ALA A 13 6.36 3.26 7.03
CA ALA A 13 7.42 4.19 6.64
C ALA A 13 8.79 3.49 6.52
N LYS A 14 9.13 2.63 7.48
CA LYS A 14 10.36 1.84 7.44
C LYS A 14 10.38 0.84 6.28
N GLN A 15 9.28 0.13 6.04
CA GLN A 15 9.19 -0.83 4.94
C GLN A 15 9.31 -0.15 3.57
N VAL A 16 8.69 1.02 3.40
CA VAL A 16 8.83 1.81 2.17
C VAL A 16 10.28 2.25 1.96
N GLU A 17 10.98 2.64 3.03
CA GLU A 17 12.37 3.04 2.91
C GLU A 17 13.31 1.86 2.57
N GLU A 18 13.03 0.67 3.10
CA GLU A 18 13.84 -0.54 2.85
C GLU A 18 13.52 -1.24 1.52
N ARG A 19 12.24 -1.24 1.11
CA ARG A 19 11.73 -2.07 0.00
C ARG A 19 11.18 -1.27 -1.18
N SER A 20 11.03 0.05 -1.03
CA SER A 20 10.38 0.98 -1.96
C SER A 20 8.87 0.71 -2.17
N LEU A 21 8.44 -0.54 -2.30
CA LEU A 21 7.05 -0.90 -2.54
C LEU A 21 6.46 -1.73 -1.39
N VAL A 22 5.33 -1.26 -0.86
CA VAL A 22 4.61 -1.91 0.24
C VAL A 22 3.14 -2.07 -0.14
N VAL A 23 2.65 -3.31 -0.12
CA VAL A 23 1.23 -3.64 -0.30
C VAL A 23 0.65 -3.90 1.07
N TRP A 24 -0.28 -3.05 1.50
CA TRP A 24 -0.94 -3.12 2.79
C TRP A 24 -2.39 -3.59 2.62
N TYR A 25 -2.67 -4.80 3.09
CA TYR A 25 -4.04 -5.32 3.15
C TYR A 25 -4.67 -5.08 4.51
N ASP A 26 -5.92 -4.60 4.50
CA ASP A 26 -6.71 -4.33 5.70
C ASP A 26 -8.17 -4.78 5.44
N PRO A 27 -8.46 -6.08 5.52
CA PRO A 27 -9.79 -6.62 5.21
C PRO A 27 -10.90 -6.05 6.12
N GLY A 28 -10.55 -5.55 7.31
CA GLY A 28 -11.49 -4.88 8.23
C GLY A 28 -11.82 -3.45 7.83
N ALA A 29 -11.04 -2.83 6.93
CA ALA A 29 -11.09 -1.41 6.60
C ALA A 29 -10.99 -0.47 7.82
N ASP A 30 -10.51 -0.98 8.97
CA ASP A 30 -10.38 -0.26 10.23
C ASP A 30 -9.39 0.90 10.12
N TYR A 31 -8.42 0.76 9.22
CA TYR A 31 -7.38 1.75 8.97
C TYR A 31 -7.58 2.53 7.67
N LYS A 32 -8.74 2.41 7.00
CA LYS A 32 -9.04 3.22 5.82
C LYS A 32 -8.89 4.73 6.05
N PRO A 33 -9.42 5.30 7.15
CA PRO A 33 -9.21 6.72 7.45
C PRO A 33 -7.76 7.08 7.76
N LEU A 34 -6.96 6.11 8.19
CA LEU A 34 -5.52 6.26 8.41
C LEU A 34 -4.78 6.29 7.08
N ALA A 35 -5.07 5.35 6.17
CA ALA A 35 -4.45 5.28 4.84
C ALA A 35 -4.74 6.54 4.02
N GLU A 36 -5.97 7.07 4.08
CA GLU A 36 -6.35 8.32 3.38
C GLU A 36 -5.66 9.58 3.93
N ARG A 37 -5.21 9.56 5.19
CA ARG A 37 -4.49 10.66 5.85
C ARG A 37 -3.00 10.41 5.97
N LEU A 38 -2.54 9.24 5.56
CA LEU A 38 -1.14 8.87 5.60
C LEU A 38 -0.43 9.75 4.58
N GLU A 39 0.63 10.40 5.03
CA GLU A 39 1.54 11.12 4.16
C GLU A 39 2.95 10.74 4.57
N ILE A 40 3.70 10.15 3.64
CA ILE A 40 5.10 9.80 3.83
C ILE A 40 5.91 10.63 2.84
N PRO A 41 6.90 11.42 3.29
CA PRO A 41 7.67 12.29 2.40
C PRO A 41 8.33 11.51 1.26
N GLY A 42 8.04 11.90 0.02
CA GLY A 42 8.60 11.27 -1.18
C GLY A 42 8.02 9.90 -1.52
N THR A 43 6.88 9.53 -0.91
CA THR A 43 6.18 8.27 -1.15
C THR A 43 4.79 8.55 -1.69
N THR A 44 4.40 7.82 -2.73
CA THR A 44 3.03 7.84 -3.23
C THR A 44 2.19 6.83 -2.49
N ILE A 45 0.98 7.21 -2.10
CA ILE A 45 0.06 6.35 -1.35
C ILE A 45 -1.17 6.18 -2.23
N ALA A 46 -1.37 4.95 -2.70
CA ALA A 46 -2.45 4.56 -3.59
C ALA A 46 -3.47 3.74 -2.81
N CYS A 47 -4.65 4.31 -2.58
CA CYS A 47 -5.73 3.65 -1.84
C CYS A 47 -6.72 3.03 -2.81
N TYR A 48 -7.00 1.73 -2.66
CA TYR A 48 -8.03 1.07 -3.43
C TYR A 48 -9.41 1.65 -3.09
N ASP A 49 -10.10 2.17 -4.11
CA ASP A 49 -11.42 2.80 -4.00
C ASP A 49 -12.59 1.96 -4.55
N GLY A 50 -12.32 0.70 -4.92
CA GLY A 50 -13.29 -0.17 -5.60
C GLY A 50 -12.90 -0.55 -7.02
N SER A 51 -11.80 -0.04 -7.57
CA SER A 51 -11.30 -0.44 -8.90
C SER A 51 -9.80 -0.74 -8.91
N PHE A 52 -9.44 -2.01 -9.12
CA PHE A 52 -8.05 -2.42 -9.33
C PHE A 52 -7.44 -1.83 -10.59
N LEU A 53 -8.24 -1.62 -11.63
CA LEU A 53 -7.76 -1.01 -12.88
C LEU A 53 -7.36 0.45 -12.67
N LYS A 54 -8.13 1.20 -11.87
CA LYS A 54 -7.79 2.58 -11.53
C LYS A 54 -6.50 2.62 -10.70
N LEU A 55 -6.42 1.80 -9.66
CA LEU A 55 -5.23 1.65 -8.83
C LEU A 55 -4.00 1.31 -9.68
N ARG A 56 -4.12 0.34 -10.59
CA ARG A 56 -3.04 -0.08 -11.48
C ARG A 56 -2.59 1.03 -12.43
N ARG A 57 -3.51 1.86 -12.94
CA ARG A 57 -3.14 3.00 -13.79
C ARG A 57 -2.40 4.09 -13.03
N GLU A 58 -2.78 4.35 -11.79
CA GLU A 58 -2.09 5.32 -10.94
C GLU A 58 -0.64 4.88 -10.68
N ILE A 59 -0.44 3.60 -10.35
CA ILE A 59 0.89 3.05 -10.06
C ILE A 59 1.72 2.76 -11.32
N ASP A 60 1.10 2.46 -12.48
CA ASP A 60 1.80 2.25 -13.76
C ASP A 60 2.72 3.45 -14.07
N SER A 61 2.20 4.66 -13.89
CA SER A 61 2.94 5.90 -14.14
C SER A 61 4.18 6.06 -13.24
N LEU A 62 4.19 5.41 -12.07
CA LEU A 62 5.29 5.41 -11.11
C LEU A 62 6.29 4.29 -11.41
N LEU A 63 5.81 3.16 -11.94
CA LEU A 63 6.61 1.99 -12.29
C LEU A 63 7.36 2.16 -13.62
N ASP A 64 6.93 3.10 -14.47
CA ASP A 64 7.62 3.47 -15.73
C ASP A 64 8.97 4.20 -15.50
N GLY A 65 9.31 4.54 -14.26
CA GLY A 65 10.58 5.18 -13.89
C GLY A 65 11.79 4.22 -13.86
N LEU A 66 13.00 4.78 -14.00
CA LEU A 66 14.26 4.02 -13.85
C LEU A 66 14.60 3.67 -12.39
N GLU A 67 14.00 4.36 -11.42
CA GLU A 67 14.20 4.14 -9.99
C GLU A 67 12.98 3.46 -9.37
N PRO A 68 13.18 2.54 -8.41
CA PRO A 68 12.07 1.89 -7.73
C PRO A 68 11.21 2.94 -7.01
N PRO A 69 9.91 3.08 -7.35
CA PRO A 69 9.08 4.10 -6.76
C PRO A 69 8.80 3.78 -5.30
N LYS A 70 8.90 4.80 -4.44
CA LYS A 70 8.39 4.71 -3.07
C LYS A 70 6.86 4.72 -3.12
N LEU A 71 6.25 3.55 -2.99
CA LEU A 71 4.83 3.34 -3.19
C LEU A 71 4.22 2.50 -2.05
N VAL A 72 3.13 2.99 -1.47
CA VAL A 72 2.27 2.22 -0.57
C VAL A 72 0.94 1.99 -1.24
N VAL A 73 0.52 0.73 -1.34
CA VAL A 73 -0.76 0.32 -1.91
C VAL A 73 -1.66 -0.16 -0.79
N TYR A 74 -2.68 0.61 -0.43
CA TYR A 74 -3.65 0.22 0.60
C TYR A 74 -4.86 -0.46 -0.02
N VAL A 75 -5.22 -1.63 0.51
CA VAL A 75 -6.25 -2.50 -0.04
C VAL A 75 -7.20 -2.95 1.08
N PRO A 76 -8.42 -2.38 1.18
CA PRO A 76 -9.40 -2.73 2.20
C PRO A 76 -10.20 -3.99 1.84
N VAL A 77 -9.54 -4.99 1.28
CA VAL A 77 -10.12 -6.30 0.95
C VAL A 77 -9.11 -7.39 1.27
N GLU A 78 -9.59 -8.61 1.47
CA GLU A 78 -8.72 -9.74 1.77
C GLU A 78 -7.81 -10.05 0.56
N GLN A 79 -6.55 -10.40 0.83
CA GLN A 79 -5.58 -10.73 -0.23
C GLN A 79 -6.13 -11.85 -1.14
N ALA A 80 -6.81 -12.85 -0.55
CA ALA A 80 -7.44 -13.95 -1.28
C ALA A 80 -8.53 -13.48 -2.27
N ASP A 81 -9.21 -12.38 -1.96
CA ASP A 81 -10.30 -11.81 -2.77
C ASP A 81 -9.81 -10.80 -3.82
N THR A 82 -8.49 -10.52 -3.89
CA THR A 82 -7.93 -9.65 -4.92
C THR A 82 -7.78 -10.31 -6.29
N TYR A 83 -8.15 -11.58 -6.43
CA TYR A 83 -8.10 -12.33 -7.71
C TYR A 83 -6.75 -12.20 -8.44
N HIS A 84 -5.63 -12.17 -7.71
CA HIS A 84 -4.28 -11.96 -8.24
C HIS A 84 -4.03 -10.61 -8.95
N ALA A 85 -4.95 -9.63 -8.83
CA ALA A 85 -4.80 -8.33 -9.48
C ALA A 85 -3.53 -7.57 -9.06
N LEU A 86 -2.98 -7.89 -7.89
CA LEU A 86 -1.80 -7.25 -7.31
C LEU A 86 -0.58 -8.17 -7.23
N VAL A 87 -0.61 -9.36 -7.82
CA VAL A 87 0.47 -10.36 -7.71
C VAL A 87 1.85 -9.82 -8.14
N GLU A 88 1.87 -8.94 -9.14
CA GLU A 88 3.10 -8.30 -9.62
C GLU A 88 3.67 -7.31 -8.59
N LEU A 89 2.80 -6.60 -7.87
CA LEU A 89 3.20 -5.69 -6.79
C LEU A 89 3.71 -6.48 -5.58
N GLU A 90 3.04 -7.58 -5.25
CA GLU A 90 3.50 -8.48 -4.18
C GLU A 90 4.86 -9.10 -4.49
N ALA A 91 5.12 -9.45 -5.75
CA ALA A 91 6.41 -9.98 -6.18
C ALA A 91 7.51 -8.90 -6.20
N ALA A 92 7.17 -7.65 -6.52
CA ALA A 92 8.11 -6.54 -6.57
C ALA A 92 8.40 -5.91 -5.19
N GLY A 93 7.52 -6.08 -4.20
CA GLY A 93 7.60 -5.40 -2.90
C GLY A 93 7.41 -6.28 -1.67
N VAL A 94 6.91 -5.69 -0.60
CA VAL A 94 6.55 -6.37 0.66
C VAL A 94 5.06 -6.29 0.90
N VAL A 95 4.48 -7.43 1.26
CA VAL A 95 3.10 -7.52 1.72
C VAL A 95 3.06 -7.34 3.24
N MET A 96 2.27 -6.37 3.71
CA MET A 96 1.91 -6.18 5.12
C MET A 96 0.44 -6.47 5.33
N GLN A 97 0.15 -7.26 6.36
CA GLN A 97 -1.19 -7.54 6.85
C GLN A 97 -1.17 -7.32 8.38
N PRO A 98 -1.56 -6.14 8.87
CA PRO A 98 -1.77 -5.94 10.30
C PRO A 98 -3.07 -6.65 10.69
N GLY A 99 -2.96 -7.92 11.11
CA GLY A 99 -4.04 -8.78 11.58
C GLY A 99 -3.56 -9.66 12.72
#